data_AF-A0A522D3C8-F1
#
_entry.id   AF-A0A522D3C8-F1
#
_cell.length_a   1.000
_cell.length_b   1.000
_cell.length_c   1.000
_cell.angle_alpha   90.00
_cell.angle_beta   90.00
_cell.angle_gamma   90.00
#
_symmetry.space_group_name_H-M   'P 1'
#
loop_
_entity.id
_entity.type
_entity.pdbx_description
1 polymer ?
#
loop_
_entity_poly.entity_id
_entity_poly.type
_entity_poly.pdbx_seq_one_letter_code
_entity_poly.pdbx_strand_id
1 'polypeptide(L)'
;MKSLTVIFEKFEDYDFRDILYGLGVYVIWDSKSKAKPTYIGEGDIWNRFTQHRNRFAEPIDGYIALLEGTTNVVKKQSQIIEAALLEVAKTIDLFPNHNKKNGNWNHIDKVFDKHGVLKIYFEGMNPFKNPASHNTPMKNRKEVRITYNNTDNILEYDHNWNS
;
A
#
# COMPACT_ATOMS: atom_id res chain seq x y z
N MET A 1 -16.50 -13.30 4.82
CA MET A 1 -15.37 -12.44 5.25
C MET A 1 -14.07 -12.95 4.63
N LYS A 2 -13.29 -12.05 4.00
CA LYS A 2 -11.93 -12.35 3.50
C LYS A 2 -10.93 -11.47 4.25
N SER A 3 -9.76 -12.00 4.55
CA SER A 3 -8.64 -11.24 5.11
C SER A 3 -7.40 -11.31 4.22
N LEU A 4 -6.64 -10.22 4.22
CA LEU A 4 -5.31 -10.11 3.64
C LEU A 4 -4.35 -9.59 4.72
N THR A 5 -3.15 -10.13 4.81
CA THR A 5 -2.08 -9.60 5.65
C THR A 5 -0.97 -9.11 4.74
N VAL A 6 -0.46 -7.92 5.03
CA VAL A 6 0.54 -7.21 4.23
C VAL A 6 1.65 -6.79 5.18
N ILE A 7 2.87 -7.24 4.92
CA ILE A 7 4.04 -6.93 5.75
C ILE A 7 4.91 -5.95 4.97
N PHE A 8 5.10 -4.75 5.53
CA PHE A 8 6.01 -3.76 4.97
C PHE A 8 7.40 -3.89 5.58
N GLU A 9 8.41 -3.92 4.73
CA GLU A 9 9.81 -3.82 5.12
C GLU A 9 10.46 -2.66 4.35
N LYS A 10 11.60 -2.16 4.81
CA LYS A 10 12.28 -1.07 4.09
C LYS A 10 12.90 -1.59 2.81
N PHE A 11 13.16 -0.69 1.86
CA PHE A 11 13.89 -1.05 0.63
C PHE A 11 15.26 -1.64 0.94
N GLU A 12 15.97 -1.10 1.93
CA GLU A 12 17.31 -1.54 2.34
C GLU A 12 17.33 -2.95 2.95
N ASP A 13 16.19 -3.45 3.43
CA ASP A 13 16.09 -4.74 4.12
C ASP A 13 15.85 -5.91 3.14
N TYR A 14 15.47 -5.64 1.89
CA TYR A 14 15.21 -6.67 0.87
C TYR A 14 16.46 -7.07 0.09
N ASP A 15 16.60 -8.38 -0.20
CA ASP A 15 17.56 -8.84 -1.23
C ASP A 15 17.11 -8.31 -2.60
N PHE A 16 18.05 -7.77 -3.37
CA PHE A 16 17.80 -7.27 -4.72
C PHE A 16 17.06 -8.29 -5.61
N ARG A 17 17.32 -9.59 -5.43
CA ARG A 17 16.65 -10.67 -6.19
C ARG A 17 15.15 -10.72 -5.90
N ASP A 18 14.75 -10.48 -4.66
CA ASP A 18 13.35 -10.48 -4.26
C ASP A 18 12.62 -9.29 -4.87
N ILE A 19 13.27 -8.13 -4.95
CA ILE A 19 12.72 -6.94 -5.61
C ILE A 19 12.63 -7.13 -7.13
N LEU A 20 13.65 -7.74 -7.74
CA LEU A 20 13.76 -7.89 -9.21
C LEU A 20 12.58 -8.68 -9.80
N TYR A 21 12.07 -9.66 -9.05
CA TYR A 21 10.95 -10.51 -9.48
C TYR A 21 9.69 -10.31 -8.64
N GLY A 22 9.73 -9.39 -7.69
CA GLY A 22 8.69 -9.14 -6.71
C GLY A 22 7.49 -8.40 -7.30
N LEU A 23 6.29 -8.90 -6.98
CA LEU A 23 5.03 -8.22 -7.22
C LEU A 23 4.41 -7.82 -5.89
N GLY A 24 3.97 -6.58 -5.77
CA GLY A 24 3.42 -6.12 -4.50
C GLY A 24 3.02 -4.66 -4.50
N VAL A 25 3.13 -4.06 -3.32
CA VAL A 25 2.86 -2.64 -3.09
C VAL A 25 4.11 -1.98 -2.54
N TYR A 26 4.37 -0.76 -2.98
CA TYR A 26 5.53 0.01 -2.57
C TYR A 26 5.13 1.45 -2.23
N VAL A 27 5.83 2.03 -1.26
CA VAL A 27 5.65 3.41 -0.80
C VAL A 27 6.97 4.12 -0.86
N ILE A 28 7.05 5.16 -1.69
CA ILE A 28 8.27 5.90 -2.00
C ILE A 28 8.34 7.16 -1.17
N TRP A 29 9.51 7.39 -0.60
CA TRP A 29 9.95 8.62 0.06
C TRP A 29 11.18 9.14 -0.68
N ASP A 30 11.06 10.32 -1.27
CA ASP A 30 12.19 10.98 -1.94
C ASP A 30 12.83 12.03 -1.02
N SER A 31 14.01 12.54 -1.39
CA SER A 31 14.77 13.45 -0.50
C SER A 31 14.08 14.78 -0.19
N LYS A 32 13.05 15.15 -0.97
CA LYS A 32 12.23 16.35 -0.74
C LYS A 32 11.04 16.07 0.16
N SER A 33 10.66 14.81 0.35
CA SER A 33 9.60 14.42 1.25
C SER A 33 10.06 14.44 2.71
N LYS A 34 9.35 15.22 3.54
CA LYS A 34 9.57 15.27 4.99
C LYS A 34 8.41 14.67 5.78
N ALA A 35 7.17 15.05 5.43
CA ALA A 35 5.99 14.76 6.24
C ALA A 35 5.05 13.69 5.66
N LYS A 36 5.01 13.52 4.32
CA LYS A 36 4.04 12.65 3.61
C LYS A 36 4.77 11.85 2.55
N PRO A 37 4.42 10.57 2.27
CA PRO A 37 5.04 9.83 1.19
C PRO A 37 5.01 10.59 -0.14
N THR A 38 5.99 10.34 -1.01
CA THR A 38 6.03 10.94 -2.34
C THR A 38 5.07 10.21 -3.28
N TYR A 39 5.01 8.88 -3.19
CA TYR A 39 4.18 8.05 -4.05
C TYR A 39 3.81 6.72 -3.40
N ILE A 40 2.60 6.22 -3.65
CA ILE A 40 2.17 4.86 -3.32
C ILE A 40 1.79 4.19 -4.63
N GLY A 41 2.26 2.96 -4.86
CA GLY A 41 1.99 2.24 -6.10
C GLY A 41 2.00 0.72 -5.95
N GLU A 42 1.54 0.06 -7.02
CA GLU A 42 1.46 -1.40 -7.11
C GLU A 42 2.15 -1.96 -8.36
N GLY A 43 2.49 -3.25 -8.29
CA GLY A 43 2.90 -4.07 -9.43
C GLY A 43 4.32 -4.61 -9.30
N ASP A 44 4.98 -4.77 -10.44
CA ASP A 44 6.39 -5.14 -10.53
C ASP A 44 7.26 -3.98 -10.06
N ILE A 45 7.90 -4.19 -8.92
CA ILE A 45 8.52 -3.12 -8.15
C ILE A 45 9.72 -2.55 -8.92
N TRP A 46 10.57 -3.41 -9.46
CA TRP A 46 11.74 -3.00 -10.23
C TRP A 46 11.38 -2.24 -11.51
N ASN A 47 10.44 -2.78 -12.30
CA ASN A 47 10.00 -2.14 -13.54
C ASN A 47 9.37 -0.76 -13.26
N ARG A 48 8.70 -0.59 -12.12
CA ARG A 48 8.13 0.70 -11.72
C ARG A 48 9.20 1.69 -11.27
N PHE A 49 10.20 1.26 -10.49
CA PHE A 49 11.31 2.14 -10.10
C PHE A 49 12.06 2.69 -11.32
N THR A 50 12.39 1.83 -12.27
CA THR A 50 13.10 2.26 -13.49
C THR A 50 12.26 3.22 -14.34
N GLN A 51 10.95 2.98 -14.49
CA GLN A 51 10.04 3.86 -15.22
C GLN A 51 9.78 5.21 -14.52
N HIS A 52 9.91 5.26 -13.19
CA HIS A 52 9.56 6.44 -12.40
C HIS A 52 10.76 7.19 -11.84
N ARG A 53 11.99 6.70 -12.05
CA ARG A 53 13.23 7.30 -11.53
C ARG A 53 13.31 8.81 -11.76
N ASN A 54 13.02 9.27 -12.97
CA ASN A 54 13.11 10.69 -13.33
C ASN A 54 12.03 11.58 -12.67
N ARG A 55 11.08 11.00 -11.93
CA ARG A 55 10.00 11.71 -11.24
C ARG A 55 10.33 12.07 -9.80
N PHE A 56 11.39 11.50 -9.22
CA PHE A 56 11.68 11.61 -7.79
C PHE A 56 13.05 12.24 -7.55
N ALA A 57 13.19 12.98 -6.45
CA ALA A 57 14.47 13.54 -6.05
C ALA A 57 15.32 12.52 -5.29
N GLU A 58 16.55 12.30 -5.75
CA GLU A 58 17.49 11.38 -5.08
C GLU A 58 18.00 11.96 -3.74
N PRO A 59 18.36 11.11 -2.74
CA PRO A 59 18.14 9.67 -2.73
C PRO A 59 16.67 9.29 -2.59
N ILE A 60 16.32 8.13 -3.15
CA ILE A 60 15.01 7.48 -3.01
C ILE A 60 15.10 6.41 -1.92
N ASP A 61 14.12 6.39 -1.04
CA ASP A 61 13.93 5.38 0.02
C ASP A 61 12.45 4.99 0.09
N GLY A 62 12.09 4.06 0.98
CA GLY A 62 10.70 3.67 1.18
C GLY A 62 10.49 2.28 1.73
N TYR A 63 9.28 1.77 1.50
CA TYR A 63 8.84 0.47 2.00
C TYR A 63 8.21 -0.39 0.92
N ILE A 64 8.49 -1.68 0.95
CA ILE A 64 7.94 -2.69 0.05
C ILE A 64 7.16 -3.71 0.86
N ALA A 65 6.01 -4.13 0.33
CA ALA A 65 5.33 -5.34 0.73
C ALA A 65 5.19 -6.25 -0.48
N LEU A 66 5.98 -7.32 -0.51
CA LEU A 66 5.87 -8.38 -1.52
C LEU A 66 4.66 -9.26 -1.22
N LEU A 67 4.00 -9.73 -2.28
CA LEU A 67 2.82 -10.58 -2.19
C LEU A 67 3.09 -11.91 -2.91
N GLU A 68 2.66 -12.99 -2.28
CA GLU A 68 2.80 -14.33 -2.82
C GLU A 68 1.53 -14.82 -3.52
N GLY A 69 1.69 -15.60 -4.58
CA GLY A 69 0.61 -16.25 -5.30
C GLY A 69 0.78 -16.19 -6.81
N THR A 70 -0.27 -16.55 -7.54
CA THR A 70 -0.25 -16.41 -9.02
C THR A 70 -0.29 -14.94 -9.40
N THR A 71 0.32 -14.56 -10.52
CA THR A 71 0.37 -13.17 -11.02
C THR A 71 -1.01 -12.50 -11.05
N ASN A 72 -2.05 -13.22 -11.46
CA ASN A 72 -3.41 -12.71 -11.51
C ASN A 72 -4.03 -12.47 -10.13
N VAL A 73 -3.67 -13.28 -9.13
CA VAL A 73 -4.12 -13.10 -7.74
C VAL A 73 -3.38 -11.93 -7.12
N VAL A 74 -2.05 -11.91 -7.24
CA VAL A 74 -1.20 -10.86 -6.68
C VAL A 74 -1.58 -9.50 -7.25
N LYS A 75 -1.74 -9.35 -8.57
CA LYS A 75 -2.16 -8.09 -9.20
C LYS A 75 -3.49 -7.56 -8.67
N LYS A 76 -4.45 -8.45 -8.37
CA LYS A 76 -5.74 -8.03 -7.79
C LYS A 76 -5.56 -7.58 -6.35
N GLN A 77 -4.80 -8.32 -5.57
CA GLN A 77 -4.52 -7.99 -4.17
C GLN A 77 -3.74 -6.69 -4.05
N SER A 78 -2.69 -6.50 -4.85
CA SER A 78 -1.86 -5.30 -4.85
C SER A 78 -2.67 -4.04 -5.16
N GLN A 79 -3.59 -4.10 -6.13
CA GLN A 79 -4.50 -2.99 -6.45
C GLN A 79 -5.45 -2.66 -5.30
N ILE A 80 -6.04 -3.67 -4.66
CA ILE A 80 -6.90 -3.47 -3.50
C ILE A 80 -6.12 -2.88 -2.32
N ILE A 81 -4.90 -3.35 -2.08
CA ILE A 81 -4.02 -2.88 -1.00
C ILE A 81 -3.57 -1.43 -1.26
N GLU A 82 -3.13 -1.11 -2.48
CA GLU A 82 -2.78 0.26 -2.89
C GLU A 82 -3.96 1.20 -2.68
N ALA A 83 -5.15 0.80 -3.13
CA ALA A 83 -6.34 1.61 -3.01
C ALA A 83 -6.73 1.84 -1.54
N ALA A 84 -6.64 0.81 -0.70
CA ALA A 84 -6.85 0.93 0.74
C ALA A 84 -5.83 1.87 1.40
N LEU A 85 -4.55 1.79 1.03
CA LEU A 85 -3.52 2.70 1.55
C LEU A 85 -3.76 4.14 1.11
N LEU A 86 -4.18 4.38 -0.13
CA LEU A 86 -4.49 5.73 -0.62
C LEU A 86 -5.70 6.33 0.10
N GLU A 87 -6.72 5.51 0.43
CA GLU A 87 -7.86 5.98 1.23
C GLU A 87 -7.43 6.31 2.66
N VAL A 88 -6.64 5.44 3.31
CA VAL A 88 -6.04 5.74 4.62
C VAL A 88 -5.20 7.01 4.57
N ALA A 89 -4.35 7.17 3.55
CA ALA A 89 -3.51 8.35 3.41
C ALA A 89 -4.35 9.63 3.32
N LYS A 90 -5.49 9.57 2.63
CA LYS A 90 -6.42 10.69 2.54
C LYS A 90 -7.06 11.01 3.89
N THR A 91 -7.48 10.00 4.66
CA THR A 91 -8.17 10.21 5.94
C THR A 91 -7.26 10.73 7.04
N ILE A 92 -5.96 10.41 6.98
CA ILE A 92 -4.95 10.86 7.97
C ILE A 92 -4.11 12.06 7.51
N ASP A 93 -4.53 12.73 6.43
CA ASP A 93 -3.83 13.85 5.77
C ASP A 93 -2.35 13.56 5.38
N LEU A 94 -2.08 12.34 4.91
CA LEU A 94 -0.77 11.90 4.39
C LEU A 94 -0.84 11.50 2.91
N PHE A 95 -1.79 12.01 2.15
CA PHE A 95 -1.93 11.67 0.73
C PHE A 95 -0.67 12.04 -0.07
N PRO A 96 -0.13 11.14 -0.92
CA PRO A 96 1.14 11.40 -1.58
C PRO A 96 1.04 12.47 -2.68
N ASN A 97 2.06 13.32 -2.78
CA ASN A 97 2.06 14.46 -3.70
C ASN A 97 2.00 14.06 -5.19
N HIS A 98 2.55 12.90 -5.56
CA HIS A 98 2.63 12.46 -6.96
C HIS A 98 1.49 11.52 -7.37
N ASN A 99 0.65 11.08 -6.44
CA ASN A 99 -0.57 10.34 -6.77
C ASN A 99 -1.64 11.34 -7.26
N LYS A 100 -2.08 11.21 -8.52
CA LYS A 100 -3.11 12.09 -9.12
C LYS A 100 -4.52 11.51 -9.08
N LYS A 101 -4.65 10.23 -8.72
CA LYS A 101 -5.91 9.48 -8.72
C LYS A 101 -6.01 8.71 -7.41
N ASN A 102 -7.24 8.46 -6.98
CA ASN A 102 -7.53 7.43 -5.98
C ASN A 102 -7.14 6.07 -6.56
N GLY A 103 -6.76 5.11 -5.71
CA GLY A 103 -6.33 3.79 -6.16
C GLY A 103 -7.39 3.04 -6.97
N ASN A 104 -6.97 1.98 -7.65
CA ASN A 104 -7.85 1.24 -8.55
C ASN A 104 -8.72 0.21 -7.81
N TRP A 105 -10.00 0.54 -7.62
CA TRP A 105 -10.96 -0.29 -6.91
C TRP A 105 -11.70 -1.33 -7.78
N ASN A 106 -11.41 -1.44 -9.07
CA ASN A 106 -12.17 -2.26 -10.04
C ASN A 106 -12.24 -3.78 -9.72
N HIS A 107 -11.53 -4.25 -8.69
CA HIS A 107 -11.51 -5.65 -8.29
C HIS A 107 -12.18 -5.91 -6.95
N ILE A 108 -12.66 -4.88 -6.27
CA ILE A 108 -13.24 -5.02 -4.94
C ILE A 108 -14.64 -5.63 -4.98
N ASP A 109 -15.43 -5.34 -6.02
CA ASP A 109 -16.78 -5.91 -6.23
C ASP A 109 -16.73 -7.44 -6.22
N LYS A 110 -15.74 -8.04 -6.90
CA LYS A 110 -15.55 -9.50 -6.93
C LYS A 110 -15.21 -10.12 -5.57
N VAL A 111 -14.62 -9.33 -4.68
CA VAL A 111 -14.36 -9.74 -3.30
C VAL A 111 -15.65 -9.68 -2.49
N PHE A 112 -16.46 -8.64 -2.68
CA PHE A 112 -17.72 -8.47 -1.99
C PHE A 112 -18.80 -9.45 -2.40
N ASP A 113 -18.92 -9.75 -3.70
CA ASP A 113 -19.83 -10.77 -4.25
C ASP A 113 -19.72 -12.12 -3.52
N LYS A 114 -18.53 -12.43 -3.00
CA LYS A 114 -18.25 -13.70 -2.33
C LYS A 114 -18.20 -13.64 -0.81
N HIS A 115 -17.97 -12.46 -0.22
CA HIS A 115 -17.50 -12.38 1.16
C HIS A 115 -18.13 -11.29 2.03
N GLY A 116 -18.80 -10.28 1.46
CA GLY A 116 -19.49 -9.17 2.15
C GLY A 116 -18.60 -8.18 2.91
N VAL A 117 -17.48 -8.62 3.48
CA VAL A 117 -16.50 -7.80 4.21
C VAL A 117 -15.08 -8.22 3.86
N LEU A 118 -14.22 -7.24 3.60
CA LEU A 118 -12.78 -7.40 3.42
C LEU A 118 -12.03 -6.73 4.59
N LYS A 119 -11.09 -7.45 5.19
CA LYS A 119 -10.14 -6.91 6.16
C LYS A 119 -8.72 -6.99 5.62
N ILE A 120 -7.97 -5.90 5.75
CA ILE A 120 -6.56 -5.84 5.40
C ILE A 120 -5.78 -5.50 6.67
N TYR A 121 -4.87 -6.38 7.05
CA TYR A 121 -3.95 -6.18 8.16
C TYR A 121 -2.60 -5.74 7.61
N PHE A 122 -2.06 -4.67 8.18
CA PHE A 122 -0.76 -4.12 7.87
C PHE A 122 0.17 -4.32 9.05
N GLU A 123 1.32 -4.93 8.79
CA GLU A 123 2.32 -5.33 9.77
C GLU A 123 3.72 -4.87 9.30
N GLY A 124 4.73 -5.06 10.13
CA GLY A 124 6.09 -4.59 9.85
C GLY A 124 6.23 -3.07 10.02
N MET A 125 6.90 -2.42 9.07
CA MET A 125 7.20 -0.99 9.09
C MET A 125 5.97 -0.13 8.77
N ASN A 126 5.90 1.07 9.34
CA ASN A 126 4.83 2.00 9.03
C ASN A 126 5.11 2.74 7.71
N PRO A 127 4.35 2.47 6.62
CA PRO A 127 4.61 3.06 5.31
C PRO A 127 4.41 4.58 5.27
N PHE A 128 3.70 5.15 6.24
CA PHE A 128 3.43 6.59 6.34
C PHE A 128 4.41 7.34 7.25
N LYS A 129 5.47 6.68 7.73
CA LYS A 129 6.56 7.34 8.46
C LYS A 129 7.81 7.40 7.60
N ASN A 130 8.51 8.54 7.61
CA ASN A 130 9.72 8.70 6.80
C ASN A 130 10.80 7.68 7.22
N PRO A 131 11.27 6.81 6.31
CA PRO A 131 12.21 5.72 6.62
C PRO A 131 13.56 6.22 7.17
N ALA A 132 14.02 7.40 6.74
CA ALA A 132 15.25 7.99 7.26
C ALA A 132 15.18 8.36 8.75
N SER A 133 13.96 8.55 9.29
CA SER A 133 13.72 8.93 10.68
C SER A 133 13.02 7.86 11.51
N HIS A 134 12.62 6.75 10.89
CA HIS A 134 11.76 5.74 11.50
C HIS A 134 12.30 4.33 11.26
N ASN A 135 12.92 3.77 12.31
CA ASN A 135 13.57 2.46 12.27
C ASN A 135 12.86 1.41 13.13
N THR A 136 11.65 1.72 13.61
CA THR A 136 10.91 0.82 14.50
C THR A 136 9.67 0.30 13.79
N PRO A 137 9.42 -1.02 13.81
CA PRO A 137 8.16 -1.59 13.33
C PRO A 137 6.95 -1.03 14.08
N MET A 138 5.78 -1.16 13.47
CA MET A 138 4.50 -0.86 14.10
C MET A 138 4.31 -1.74 15.34
N LYS A 139 4.05 -1.11 16.49
CA LYS A 139 3.80 -1.83 17.76
C LYS A 139 2.55 -2.71 17.71
N ASN A 140 1.54 -2.26 16.97
CA ASN A 140 0.27 -2.94 16.78
C ASN A 140 0.00 -3.04 15.29
N ARG A 141 -0.56 -4.17 14.83
CA ARG A 141 -1.06 -4.29 13.45
C ARG A 141 -2.08 -3.19 13.17
N LYS A 142 -2.01 -2.62 11.97
CA LYS A 142 -3.01 -1.69 11.48
C LYS A 142 -4.06 -2.44 10.67
N GLU A 143 -5.34 -2.14 10.90
CA GLU A 143 -6.47 -2.76 10.21
C GLU A 143 -7.13 -1.71 9.32
N VAL A 144 -7.45 -2.11 8.09
CA VAL A 144 -8.45 -1.46 7.26
C VAL A 144 -9.57 -2.45 7.03
N ARG A 145 -10.79 -2.07 7.39
CA ARG A 145 -12.00 -2.80 7.13
C ARG A 145 -12.78 -2.09 6.04
N ILE A 146 -13.14 -2.85 5.02
CA ILE A 146 -13.95 -2.37 3.91
C ILE A 146 -15.23 -3.20 3.88
N THR A 147 -16.36 -2.50 3.96
CA THR A 147 -17.71 -3.10 3.95
C THR A 147 -18.45 -2.57 2.75
N TYR A 148 -19.15 -3.45 2.04
CA TYR A 148 -20.05 -3.02 0.98
C TYR A 148 -21.46 -2.86 1.55
N ASN A 149 -21.96 -1.62 1.53
CA ASN A 149 -23.33 -1.31 1.94
C ASN A 149 -24.24 -1.46 0.72
N ASN A 150 -25.02 -2.55 0.71
CA ASN A 150 -25.96 -2.87 -0.37
C ASN A 150 -27.11 -1.87 -0.51
N THR A 151 -27.47 -1.16 0.56
CA THR A 151 -28.61 -0.23 0.58
C THR A 151 -28.27 1.05 -0.19
N ASP A 152 -27.08 1.59 0.06
CA ASP A 152 -26.65 2.85 -0.54
C ASP A 152 -25.71 2.64 -1.74
N ASN A 153 -25.34 1.38 -2.03
CA ASN A 153 -24.40 0.99 -3.08
C ASN A 153 -23.04 1.73 -2.91
N ILE A 154 -22.59 1.85 -1.65
CA ILE A 154 -21.34 2.53 -1.27
C ILE A 154 -20.38 1.57 -0.56
N LEU A 155 -19.10 1.92 -0.64
CA LEU A 155 -18.05 1.30 0.16
C LEU A 155 -17.83 2.12 1.42
N GLU A 156 -17.94 1.46 2.57
CA GLU A 156 -17.64 2.01 3.88
C GLU A 156 -16.23 1.57 4.32
N TYR A 157 -15.46 2.53 4.85
CA TYR A 157 -14.07 2.34 5.24
C TYR A 157 -13.91 2.66 6.72
N ASP A 158 -13.35 1.72 7.48
CA ASP A 158 -12.98 1.90 8.88
C ASP A 158 -11.53 1.45 9.08
N HIS A 159 -10.76 2.21 9.87
CA HIS A 159 -9.34 1.92 10.07
C HIS A 159 -8.78 2.50 11.37
N ASN A 160 -7.75 1.86 11.92
CA ASN A 160 -7.13 2.23 13.21
C ASN A 160 -5.78 2.97 13.06
N TRP A 161 -5.60 3.73 11.98
CA TRP A 161 -4.33 4.44 11.72
C TRP A 161 -4.18 5.73 12.52
N ASN A 162 -5.28 6.29 13.04
CA ASN A 162 -5.29 7.46 13.92
C ASN A 162 -5.06 7.11 15.40
N SER A 163 -4.94 5.82 15.73
CA SER A 163 -4.74 5.30 17.10
C SER A 163 -3.29 4.99 17.42
#